data_AF-A0A9E6MEK7-F1
#
_entry.id   AF-A0A9E6MEK7-F1
#
_cell.length_a   1.000
_cell.length_b   1.000
_cell.length_c   1.000
_cell.angle_alpha   90.00
_cell.angle_beta   90.00
_cell.angle_gamma   90.00
#
_symmetry.space_group_name_H-M   'P 1'
#
loop_
_entity.id
_entity.type
_entity.pdbx_description
1 polymer ?
#
loop_
_entity_poly.entity_id
_entity_poly.type
_entity_poly.pdbx_seq_one_letter_code
_entity_poly.pdbx_strand_id
1 'polypeptide(L)'
;MSCASTGSTATVVINLGAAYDTSHLRVHKLAGSTLTDITSHVTFGTAGNYTTVTYTVTDGGFGDEDTLANAIVLDPVYVTAVAGASTTSSGGLANTGNNSVLLMIVGVIMAVLGLIGTIISRVKRATP
;
A
#
# COMPACT_ATOMS: atom_id res chain seq x y z
N MET A 1 11.87 2.57 16.71
CA MET A 1 12.88 1.53 17.06
C MET A 1 13.50 1.93 18.40
N SER A 2 13.86 1.00 19.29
CA SER A 2 14.60 1.35 20.52
C SER A 2 16.09 1.04 20.35
N CYS A 3 16.95 2.02 20.62
CA CYS A 3 18.40 1.85 20.47
C CYS A 3 19.04 1.36 21.77
N ALA A 4 20.16 0.62 21.66
CA ALA A 4 20.86 0.08 22.84
C ALA A 4 21.62 1.17 23.64
N SER A 5 21.89 2.31 23.02
CA SER A 5 22.55 3.47 23.61
C SER A 5 22.11 4.76 22.89
N THR A 6 22.21 5.90 23.56
CA THR A 6 21.87 7.20 22.97
C THR A 6 22.84 7.57 21.84
N GLY A 7 22.38 8.25 20.80
CA GLY A 7 23.24 8.66 19.67
C GLY A 7 23.62 7.54 18.70
N SER A 8 23.04 6.35 18.87
CA SER A 8 23.42 5.17 18.10
C SER A 8 22.79 5.16 16.71
N THR A 9 23.56 4.68 15.73
CA THR A 9 23.16 4.54 14.33
C THR A 9 22.68 3.12 14.04
N ALA A 10 21.55 3.00 13.35
CA ALA A 10 21.02 1.74 12.85
C ALA A 10 20.87 1.78 11.32
N THR A 11 21.05 0.64 10.67
CA THR A 11 20.78 0.49 9.22
C THR A 11 19.39 -0.09 9.04
N VAL A 12 18.56 0.59 8.26
CA VAL A 12 17.22 0.14 7.89
C VAL A 12 17.27 -0.35 6.45
N VAL A 13 16.70 -1.54 6.21
CA VAL A 13 16.55 -2.12 4.87
C VAL A 13 15.06 -2.39 4.64
N ILE A 14 14.48 -1.71 3.66
CA ILE A 14 13.10 -1.90 3.23
C ILE A 14 13.10 -2.69 1.92
N ASN A 15 12.36 -3.79 1.88
CA ASN A 15 12.10 -4.53 0.65
C ASN A 15 10.74 -4.09 0.08
N LEU A 16 10.73 -3.60 -1.16
CA LEU A 16 9.51 -3.04 -1.79
C LEU A 16 8.56 -4.11 -2.36
N GLY A 17 8.91 -5.40 -2.28
CA GLY A 17 8.03 -6.49 -2.71
C GLY A 17 7.89 -6.65 -4.24
N ALA A 18 8.50 -5.78 -5.04
CA ALA A 18 8.62 -5.91 -6.49
C ALA A 18 9.92 -5.27 -7.01
N ALA A 19 10.27 -5.56 -8.26
CA ALA A 19 11.31 -4.85 -8.98
C ALA A 19 10.74 -3.52 -9.53
N TYR A 20 11.43 -2.42 -9.21
CA TYR A 20 11.13 -1.07 -9.63
C TYR A 20 12.32 -0.46 -10.35
N ASP A 21 12.06 0.44 -11.30
CA ASP A 21 13.06 1.34 -11.82
C ASP A 21 13.41 2.42 -10.80
N THR A 22 14.62 2.33 -10.23
CA THR A 22 15.09 3.19 -9.14
C THR A 22 15.30 4.64 -9.58
N SER A 23 15.43 4.93 -10.88
CA SER A 23 15.57 6.30 -11.39
C SER A 23 14.32 7.15 -11.14
N HIS A 24 13.16 6.50 -10.97
CA HIS A 24 11.86 7.12 -10.73
C HIS A 24 11.35 6.95 -9.28
N LEU A 25 12.17 6.39 -8.38
CA LEU A 25 11.82 6.28 -6.97
C LEU A 25 12.27 7.53 -6.20
N ARG A 26 11.43 7.92 -5.24
CA ARG A 26 11.74 8.94 -4.24
C ARG A 26 11.40 8.43 -2.85
N VAL A 27 12.26 8.76 -1.89
CA VAL A 27 12.08 8.40 -0.48
C VAL A 27 11.87 9.67 0.31
N HIS A 28 10.80 9.70 1.08
CA HIS A 28 10.40 10.86 1.86
C HIS A 28 10.33 10.50 3.34
N LYS A 29 10.77 11.42 4.19
CA LYS A 29 10.55 11.36 5.63
C LYS A 29 9.47 12.35 6.02
N LEU A 30 8.54 11.93 6.88
CA LEU A 30 7.59 12.82 7.52
C LEU A 30 8.13 13.19 8.92
N ALA A 31 8.08 14.46 9.28
CA ALA A 31 8.33 14.93 10.64
C ALA A 31 7.21 15.91 11.01
N GLY A 32 6.35 15.52 11.94
CA GLY A 32 5.06 16.19 12.17
C GLY A 32 4.21 16.23 10.89
N SER A 33 4.05 17.43 10.32
CA SER A 33 3.33 17.66 9.05
C SER A 33 4.24 17.93 7.85
N THR A 34 5.56 17.89 8.03
CA THR A 34 6.53 18.28 7.00
C THR A 34 7.07 17.04 6.30
N LEU A 35 6.83 16.94 4.98
CA LEU A 35 7.39 15.90 4.14
C LEU A 35 8.71 16.38 3.52
N THR A 36 9.80 15.66 3.76
CA THR A 36 11.14 15.99 3.25
C THR A 36 11.65 14.88 2.34
N ASP A 37 12.11 15.22 1.14
CA ASP A 37 12.78 14.27 0.25
C ASP A 37 14.17 13.93 0.80
N ILE A 38 14.40 12.65 1.08
CA ILE A 38 15.65 12.10 1.61
C ILE A 38 16.31 11.12 0.63
N THR A 39 15.91 11.13 -0.64
CA THR A 39 16.42 10.21 -1.66
C THR A 39 17.96 10.23 -1.77
N SER A 40 18.60 11.38 -1.51
CA SER A 40 20.07 11.52 -1.52
C SER A 40 20.79 10.78 -0.38
N HIS A 41 20.08 10.40 0.68
CA HIS A 41 20.61 9.69 1.84
C HIS A 41 20.31 8.19 1.82
N VAL A 42 19.78 7.72 0.69
CA VAL A 42 19.30 6.36 0.50
C VAL A 42 20.14 5.70 -0.58
N THR A 43 20.41 4.41 -0.38
CA THR A 43 20.95 3.53 -1.42
C THR A 43 19.87 2.58 -1.89
N PHE A 44 19.57 2.63 -3.19
CA PHE A 44 18.74 1.62 -3.83
C PHE A 44 19.57 0.38 -4.19
N GLY A 45 19.02 -0.80 -3.92
CA GLY A 45 19.66 -2.07 -4.22
C GLY A 45 18.67 -3.09 -4.75
N THR A 46 19.13 -4.32 -4.90
CA THR A 46 18.30 -5.47 -5.25
C THR A 46 18.58 -6.64 -4.31
N ALA A 47 17.52 -7.32 -3.91
CA ALA A 47 17.59 -8.58 -3.18
C ALA A 47 16.76 -9.62 -3.94
N GLY A 48 17.41 -10.41 -4.79
CA GLY A 48 16.73 -11.29 -5.73
C GLY A 48 15.95 -10.50 -6.78
N ASN A 49 14.63 -10.73 -6.86
CA ASN A 49 13.72 -10.04 -7.80
C ASN A 49 13.06 -8.78 -7.21
N TYR A 50 13.53 -8.32 -6.05
CA TYR A 50 12.91 -7.20 -5.34
C TYR A 50 13.88 -6.02 -5.23
N THR A 51 13.35 -4.81 -5.41
CA THR A 51 14.08 -3.58 -5.13
C THR A 51 14.15 -3.34 -3.63
N THR A 52 15.33 -3.01 -3.13
CA THR A 52 15.56 -2.66 -1.73
C THR A 52 15.95 -1.19 -1.58
N VAL A 53 15.56 -0.61 -0.46
CA VAL A 53 15.86 0.76 -0.06
C VAL A 53 16.61 0.68 1.25
N THR A 54 17.87 1.11 1.26
CA THR A 54 18.73 1.07 2.44
C THR A 54 19.09 2.49 2.87
N TYR A 55 18.91 2.80 4.14
CA TYR A 55 19.33 4.08 4.71
C TYR A 55 19.71 3.90 6.18
N THR A 56 20.50 4.84 6.69
CA THR A 56 20.94 4.84 8.08
C THR A 56 20.15 5.86 8.88
N VAL A 57 19.67 5.47 10.05
CA VAL A 57 19.02 6.35 11.03
C VAL A 57 19.91 6.49 12.25
N THR A 58 19.95 7.68 12.85
CA THR A 58 20.72 7.97 14.06
C THR A 58 19.81 8.57 15.10
N ASP A 59 19.80 7.98 16.30
CA ASP A 59 19.10 8.52 17.48
C ASP A 59 19.65 9.91 17.83
N GLY A 60 18.80 10.93 17.87
CA GLY A 60 19.21 12.33 17.99
C GLY A 60 19.81 12.96 16.72
N GLY A 61 19.65 12.33 15.55
CA GLY A 61 20.26 12.75 14.30
C GLY A 61 19.39 12.50 13.08
N PHE A 62 20.02 12.34 11.91
CA PHE A 62 19.31 12.07 10.66
C PHE A 62 18.46 10.80 10.78
N GLY A 63 17.19 10.87 10.39
CA GLY A 63 16.28 9.74 10.50
C GLY A 63 15.57 9.62 11.85
N ASP A 64 15.79 10.54 12.77
CA ASP A 64 15.01 10.69 13.99
C ASP A 64 14.13 11.94 13.94
N GLU A 65 12.87 11.84 14.38
CA GLU A 65 11.88 12.91 14.21
C GLU A 65 12.08 14.07 15.18
N ASP A 66 12.36 13.77 16.45
CA ASP A 66 12.48 14.80 17.50
C ASP A 66 13.91 15.33 17.65
N THR A 67 14.87 14.72 16.95
CA THR A 67 16.31 15.05 16.99
C THR A 67 16.95 14.95 18.38
N LEU A 68 16.30 14.29 19.33
CA LEU A 68 16.81 14.10 20.69
C LEU A 68 17.46 12.73 20.84
N ALA A 69 18.69 12.70 21.34
CA ALA A 69 19.36 11.44 21.67
C ALA A 69 18.77 10.85 22.96
N ASN A 70 17.64 10.14 22.84
CA ASN A 70 16.88 9.58 23.96
C ASN A 70 16.68 8.06 23.84
N ALA A 71 17.40 7.41 22.91
CA ALA A 71 17.33 6.00 22.56
C ALA A 71 15.99 5.55 21.93
N ILE A 72 15.18 6.48 21.46
CA ILE A 72 13.92 6.23 20.76
C ILE A 72 13.98 6.90 19.39
N VAL A 73 14.00 6.10 18.33
CA VAL A 73 13.95 6.63 16.96
C VAL A 73 12.52 6.53 16.42
N LEU A 74 11.91 7.69 16.15
CA LEU A 74 10.65 7.80 15.40
C LEU A 74 10.96 8.01 13.91
N ASP A 75 10.61 7.00 13.10
CA ASP A 75 10.97 6.98 11.68
C ASP A 75 9.79 6.65 10.75
N PRO A 76 8.85 7.59 10.55
CA PRO A 76 7.81 7.44 9.53
C PRO A 76 8.39 7.80 8.15
N VAL A 77 9.02 6.82 7.51
CA VAL A 77 9.55 6.92 6.14
C VAL A 77 8.57 6.33 5.14
N TYR A 78 8.36 7.06 4.05
CA TYR A 78 7.48 6.69 2.96
C TYR A 78 8.30 6.55 1.67
N VAL A 79 8.13 5.44 0.96
CA VAL A 79 8.70 5.25 -0.38
C VAL A 79 7.60 5.52 -1.40
N THR A 80 7.85 6.46 -2.30
CA THR A 80 6.88 6.89 -3.32
C THR A 80 7.47 6.73 -4.71
N ALA A 81 6.63 6.30 -5.65
CA ALA A 81 6.91 6.31 -7.07
C ALA A 81 6.53 7.68 -7.67
N VAL A 82 7.42 8.29 -8.44
CA VAL A 82 7.09 9.49 -9.23
C VAL A 82 6.40 9.05 -10.52
N ALA A 83 5.58 9.93 -11.13
CA ALA A 83 4.91 9.65 -12.40
C ALA A 83 5.90 9.10 -13.45
N GLY A 84 5.66 7.88 -13.93
CA GLY A 84 6.58 7.15 -14.84
C GLY A 84 7.27 5.93 -14.19
N ALA A 85 7.26 5.81 -12.86
CA ALA A 85 7.74 4.62 -12.17
C ALA A 85 6.85 3.41 -12.48
N SER A 86 7.33 2.55 -13.38
CA SER A 86 6.69 1.29 -13.71
C SER A 86 7.42 0.16 -12.99
N THR A 87 6.69 -0.85 -12.52
CA THR A 87 7.33 -2.10 -12.10
C THR A 87 8.01 -2.72 -13.31
N THR A 88 9.26 -3.17 -13.16
CA THR A 88 10.03 -3.78 -14.26
C THR A 88 9.44 -5.13 -14.69
N SER A 89 8.52 -5.68 -13.91
CA SER A 89 7.67 -6.80 -14.28
C SER A 89 6.37 -6.29 -14.91
N SER A 90 5.99 -6.85 -16.06
CA SER A 90 4.64 -6.73 -16.64
C SER A 90 3.61 -7.44 -15.75
N GLY A 91 3.45 -6.96 -14.52
CA GLY A 91 2.47 -7.47 -13.57
C GLY A 91 1.11 -6.90 -13.93
N GLY A 92 0.20 -7.77 -14.35
CA GLY A 92 -1.17 -7.41 -14.66
C GLY A 92 -1.81 -6.59 -13.54
N LEU A 93 -2.60 -5.60 -13.94
CA LEU A 93 -3.47 -4.82 -13.06
C LEU A 93 -4.16 -5.77 -12.07
N ALA A 94 -4.29 -5.37 -10.80
CA ALA A 94 -5.09 -6.11 -9.85
C ALA A 94 -6.50 -6.31 -10.43
N ASN A 95 -6.89 -7.56 -10.68
CA ASN A 95 -8.21 -7.90 -11.22
C ASN A 95 -9.27 -7.68 -10.15
N THR A 96 -9.72 -6.44 -9.99
CA THR A 96 -10.84 -6.04 -9.13
C THR A 96 -12.15 -5.94 -9.89
N GLY A 97 -12.17 -6.38 -11.15
CA GLY A 97 -13.36 -6.38 -12.00
C GLY A 97 -14.28 -7.54 -11.63
N ASN A 98 -15.15 -7.36 -10.63
CA ASN A 98 -16.31 -8.23 -10.47
C ASN A 98 -17.10 -8.24 -11.79
N ASN A 99 -17.40 -9.43 -12.31
CA ASN A 99 -18.18 -9.62 -13.54
C ASN A 99 -19.63 -9.12 -13.32
N SER A 100 -19.88 -7.85 -13.65
CA SER A 100 -21.18 -7.19 -13.49
C SER A 100 -22.30 -7.85 -14.29
N VAL A 101 -21.98 -8.61 -15.35
CA VAL A 101 -22.95 -9.39 -16.13
C VAL A 101 -23.50 -10.55 -15.31
N LEU A 102 -22.67 -11.24 -14.52
CA LEU A 102 -23.12 -12.33 -13.65
C LEU A 102 -24.04 -11.80 -12.54
N LEU A 103 -23.66 -10.67 -11.92
CA LEU A 103 -24.48 -10.00 -10.91
C LEU A 103 -25.83 -9.51 -11.49
N MET A 104 -25.82 -9.01 -12.72
CA MET A 104 -27.03 -8.58 -13.43
C MET A 104 -27.97 -9.78 -13.70
N ILE A 105 -27.44 -10.90 -14.19
CA ILE A 105 -28.26 -12.11 -14.47
C ILE A 105 -28.89 -12.63 -13.18
N VAL A 106 -28.13 -12.72 -12.09
CA VAL A 106 -28.65 -13.16 -10.79
C VAL A 106 -29.73 -12.20 -10.29
N GLY A 107 -29.51 -10.89 -10.39
CA GLY A 107 -30.51 -9.88 -10.00
C GLY A 107 -31.81 -9.98 -10.79
N VAL A 108 -31.73 -10.18 -12.11
CA VAL A 108 -32.91 -10.32 -12.98
C VAL A 108 -33.69 -11.60 -12.65
N ILE A 109 -33.03 -12.73 -12.43
CA ILE A 109 -33.69 -14.00 -12.08
C ILE A 109 -34.48 -13.84 -10.77
N MET A 110 -33.87 -13.23 -9.76
CA MET A 110 -34.53 -13.03 -8.45
C MET A 110 -35.74 -12.10 -8.56
N ALA A 111 -35.67 -11.05 -9.37
CA ALA A 111 -36.80 -10.15 -9.61
C ALA A 111 -37.96 -10.85 -10.33
N VAL A 112 -37.68 -11.66 -11.34
CA VAL A 112 -38.70 -12.38 -12.12
C VAL A 112 -39.36 -13.48 -11.29
N LEU A 113 -38.58 -14.29 -10.57
CA LEU A 113 -39.11 -15.32 -9.68
C LEU A 113 -39.93 -14.72 -8.54
N GLY A 114 -39.48 -13.60 -7.96
CA GLY A 114 -40.23 -12.85 -6.96
C GLY A 114 -41.58 -12.37 -7.49
N LEU A 115 -41.61 -11.77 -8.69
CA LEU A 115 -42.85 -11.29 -9.31
C LEU A 115 -43.83 -12.45 -9.58
N ILE A 116 -43.36 -13.54 -10.20
CA ILE A 116 -44.19 -14.71 -10.51
C ILE A 116 -44.75 -15.34 -9.22
N GLY A 117 -43.93 -15.49 -8.19
CA GLY A 117 -44.35 -16.01 -6.89
C GLY A 117 -45.45 -15.13 -6.24
N THR A 118 -45.34 -13.80 -6.34
CA THR A 118 -46.38 -12.91 -5.83
C THR A 118 -47.69 -13.03 -6.62
N ILE A 119 -47.63 -13.18 -7.94
CA ILE A 119 -48.84 -13.33 -8.77
C ILE A 119 -49.55 -14.65 -8.45
N ILE A 120 -48.81 -15.77 -8.40
CA ILE A 120 -49.40 -17.10 -8.12
C ILE A 120 -50.01 -17.12 -6.72
N SER A 121 -49.34 -16.55 -5.71
CA SER A 121 -49.87 -16.49 -4.35
C SER A 121 -51.12 -15.61 -4.23
N ARG A 122 -51.22 -14.52 -5.01
CA ARG A 122 -52.44 -13.68 -5.07
C ARG A 122 -53.60 -14.41 -5.74
N VAL A 123 -53.37 -15.12 -6.84
CA VAL A 123 -54.40 -15.91 -7.53
C VAL A 123 -54.91 -17.04 -6.63
N LYS A 124 -54.02 -17.77 -5.97
CA LYS A 124 -54.37 -18.85 -5.03
C LYS A 124 -55.13 -18.35 -3.78
N ARG A 125 -54.93 -17.08 -3.38
CA ARG A 125 -55.68 -16.46 -2.27
C ARG A 125 -57.06 -15.92 -2.71
N ALA A 126 -57.24 -15.65 -4.00
CA ALA A 126 -58.47 -15.13 -4.58
C ALA A 126 -59.43 -16.23 -5.08
N THR A 127 -58.97 -17.49 -5.13
CA THR A 127 -59.80 -18.66 -5.40
C THR A 127 -60.18 -19.32 -4.07
N PRO A 128 -61.46 -19.31 -3.65
CA PRO A 128 -61.92 -19.99 -2.44
C PRO A 128 -61.92 -21.52 -2.59
#